data_AF-A0A9P7EQQ9-F1
#
_entry.id   AF-A0A9P7EQQ9-F1
#
_cell.length_a   1.000
_cell.length_b   1.000
_cell.length_c   1.000
_cell.angle_alpha   90.00
_cell.angle_beta   90.00
_cell.angle_gamma   90.00
#
_symmetry.space_group_name_H-M   'P 1'
#
loop_
_entity.id
_entity.type
_entity.pdbx_description
1 polymer ?
#
loop_
_entity_poly.entity_id
_entity_poly.type
_entity_poly.pdbx_seq_one_letter_code
_entity_poly.pdbx_strand_id
1 'polypeptide(L)'
;EDPWKGLLRSEILVFGFKHVFMSPSSVDKDPKATCSSNAYLHGMKSVTKGSLAYIATQVQFSLSSSSVFSRTDMVTDSENFYHSILDLLEDPDESEEVVKLMTWWTHRVFPNSSSAQRNVSKNSALSKIREKCAALQATASAGIN
;
A
#
# COMPACT_ATOMS: atom_id res chain seq x y z
N GLU A 1 16.95 13.31 -19.46
CA GLU A 1 16.82 13.09 -18.01
C GLU A 1 15.92 11.88 -17.78
N ASP A 2 16.12 11.13 -16.70
CA ASP A 2 15.27 9.97 -16.38
C ASP A 2 13.99 10.46 -15.66
N PRO A 3 12.79 10.29 -16.26
CA PRO A 3 11.53 10.81 -15.70
C PRO A 3 11.13 10.13 -14.39
N TRP A 4 11.58 8.90 -14.13
CA TRP A 4 11.27 8.18 -12.89
C TRP A 4 12.13 8.61 -11.70
N LYS A 5 13.22 9.32 -11.97
CA LYS A 5 14.16 9.74 -10.93
C LYS A 5 13.50 10.75 -9.98
N GLY A 6 13.11 10.25 -8.82
CA GLY A 6 12.50 11.05 -7.74
C GLY A 6 10.98 11.15 -7.81
N LEU A 7 10.35 10.61 -8.85
CA LEU A 7 8.90 10.58 -9.00
C LEU A 7 8.28 9.82 -7.82
N LEU A 8 7.32 10.47 -7.13
CA LEU A 8 6.63 9.93 -5.95
C LEU A 8 7.56 9.48 -4.80
N ARG A 9 8.77 10.03 -4.69
CA ARG A 9 9.74 9.72 -3.62
C ARG A 9 10.04 10.90 -2.68
N SER A 10 9.26 11.97 -2.72
CA SER A 10 9.45 13.12 -1.84
C SER A 10 9.09 12.80 -0.37
N GLU A 11 9.83 13.36 0.59
CA GLU A 11 9.57 13.16 2.03
C GLU A 11 8.19 13.66 2.47
N ILE A 12 7.63 14.70 1.83
CA ILE A 12 6.28 15.19 2.16
C ILE A 12 5.20 14.13 1.92
N LEU A 13 5.33 13.33 0.85
CA LEU A 13 4.45 12.20 0.60
C LEU A 13 4.62 11.12 1.68
N VAL A 14 5.86 10.85 2.10
CA VAL A 14 6.14 9.86 3.15
C VAL A 14 5.50 10.27 4.48
N PHE A 15 5.58 11.56 4.84
CA PHE A 15 4.93 12.09 6.03
C PHE A 15 3.41 12.04 5.92
N GLY A 16 2.84 12.43 4.77
CA GLY A 16 1.41 12.31 4.51
C GLY A 16 0.91 10.87 4.64
N PHE A 17 1.63 9.92 4.04
CA PHE A 17 1.29 8.49 4.11
C PHE A 17 1.29 7.98 5.55
N LYS A 18 2.36 8.28 6.30
CA LYS A 18 2.47 7.88 7.71
C LYS A 18 1.38 8.50 8.58
N HIS A 19 1.03 9.76 8.32
CA HIS A 19 -0.02 10.43 9.07
C HIS A 19 -1.39 9.78 8.85
N VAL A 20 -1.73 9.43 7.61
CA VAL A 20 -3.04 8.86 7.23
C VAL A 20 -3.15 7.38 7.55
N PHE A 21 -2.19 6.58 7.10
CA PHE A 21 -2.26 5.11 7.17
C PHE A 21 -1.52 4.54 8.37
N MET A 22 -0.51 5.22 8.90
CA MET A 22 0.20 4.72 10.08
C MET A 22 -0.41 5.32 11.35
N SER A 23 0.40 6.01 12.13
CA SER A 23 -0.03 6.83 13.25
C SER A 23 0.63 8.19 13.09
N PRO A 24 0.00 9.31 13.46
CA PRO A 24 0.65 10.62 13.45
C PRO A 24 2.02 10.62 14.15
N SER A 25 2.14 9.86 15.25
CA SER A 25 3.40 9.66 15.99
C SER A 25 4.51 8.94 15.21
N SER A 26 4.19 8.25 14.12
CA SER A 26 5.16 7.53 13.28
C SER A 26 5.90 8.43 12.28
N VAL A 27 5.48 9.69 12.17
CA VAL A 27 6.19 10.74 11.43
C VAL A 27 7.49 11.11 12.15
N ASP A 28 7.48 11.11 13.49
CA ASP A 28 8.65 11.40 14.32
C ASP A 28 9.65 10.25 14.38
N LYS A 29 10.92 10.57 14.65
CA LYS A 29 12.01 9.57 14.76
C LYS A 29 11.88 8.66 15.98
N ASP A 30 11.19 9.12 17.02
CA ASP A 30 10.89 8.35 18.24
C ASP A 30 9.38 8.10 18.36
N PRO A 31 8.86 7.02 17.75
CA PRO A 31 7.43 6.77 17.71
C PRO A 31 6.90 6.39 19.10
N LYS A 32 6.21 7.32 19.76
CA LYS A 32 5.40 7.07 20.97
C LYS A 32 3.96 6.76 20.53
N ALA A 33 3.72 5.53 20.08
CA ALA A 33 2.38 5.10 19.70
C ALA A 33 1.64 4.47 20.89
N THR A 34 0.52 5.08 21.30
CA THR A 34 -0.41 4.53 22.31
C THR A 34 -1.48 3.63 21.69
N CYS A 35 -1.67 3.71 20.36
CA CYS A 35 -2.65 2.96 19.59
C CYS A 35 -2.01 2.30 18.37
N SER A 36 -2.62 1.20 17.90
CA SER A 36 -2.26 0.54 16.65
C SER A 36 -2.54 1.45 15.45
N SER A 37 -1.71 1.36 14.40
CA SER A 37 -1.91 2.13 13.17
C SER A 37 -3.09 1.63 12.35
N ASN A 38 -3.66 2.49 11.50
CA ASN A 38 -4.73 2.10 10.56
C ASN A 38 -4.29 0.95 9.64
N ALA A 39 -3.05 1.01 9.15
CA ALA A 39 -2.44 -0.05 8.35
C ALA A 39 -2.37 -1.37 9.12
N TYR A 40 -2.01 -1.34 10.41
CA TYR A 40 -2.00 -2.55 11.23
C TYR A 40 -3.41 -3.11 11.45
N LEU A 41 -4.38 -2.24 11.77
CA LEU A 41 -5.78 -2.62 11.99
C LEU A 41 -6.40 -3.28 10.75
N HIS A 42 -6.06 -2.78 9.56
CA HIS A 42 -6.50 -3.35 8.30
C HIS A 42 -5.57 -4.44 7.74
N GLY A 43 -4.53 -4.84 8.48
CA GLY A 43 -3.62 -5.92 8.07
C GLY A 43 -2.74 -5.60 6.85
N MET A 44 -2.56 -4.31 6.55
CA MET A 44 -1.73 -3.82 5.46
C MET A 44 -0.24 -4.05 5.80
N LYS A 45 0.47 -4.74 4.89
CA LYS A 45 1.89 -5.13 5.06
C LYS A 45 2.84 -4.44 4.09
N SER A 46 2.27 -3.82 3.05
CA SER A 46 3.00 -3.11 2.01
C SER A 46 2.15 -1.94 1.53
N VAL A 47 2.82 -0.96 0.93
CA VAL A 47 2.13 0.14 0.25
C VAL A 47 1.47 -0.42 -1.01
N THR A 48 0.22 -0.03 -1.26
CA THR A 48 -0.51 -0.37 -2.50
C THR A 48 -0.48 0.80 -3.46
N LYS A 49 -0.58 0.54 -4.77
CA LYS A 49 -0.62 1.58 -5.81
C LYS A 49 -1.72 2.62 -5.53
N GLY A 50 -2.93 2.16 -5.24
CA GLY A 50 -4.05 3.03 -4.87
C GLY A 50 -3.81 3.85 -3.60
N SER A 51 -3.20 3.26 -2.56
CA SER A 51 -2.87 4.02 -1.34
C SER A 51 -1.83 5.12 -1.61
N LEU A 52 -0.88 4.89 -2.52
CA LEU A 52 0.11 5.88 -2.91
C LEU A 52 -0.51 7.01 -3.75
N ALA A 53 -1.32 6.67 -4.75
CA ALA A 53 -2.06 7.63 -5.57
C ALA A 53 -2.97 8.51 -4.71
N TYR A 54 -3.64 7.91 -3.72
CA TYR A 54 -4.46 8.64 -2.77
C TYR A 54 -3.66 9.68 -1.98
N ILE A 55 -2.50 9.31 -1.42
CA ILE A 55 -1.66 10.25 -0.67
C ILE A 55 -1.10 11.35 -1.56
N ALA A 56 -0.68 11.04 -2.79
CA ALA A 56 -0.25 12.06 -3.73
C ALA A 56 -1.35 13.10 -3.98
N THR A 57 -2.58 12.64 -4.16
CA THR A 57 -3.77 13.48 -4.35
C THR A 57 -4.05 14.33 -3.10
N GLN A 58 -4.02 13.73 -1.90
CA GLN A 58 -4.25 14.44 -0.64
C GLN A 58 -3.20 15.53 -0.38
N VAL A 59 -1.93 15.24 -0.67
CA VAL A 59 -0.83 16.21 -0.50
C VAL A 59 -0.93 17.33 -1.52
N GLN A 60 -1.20 17.03 -2.79
CA GLN A 60 -1.42 18.05 -3.81
C GLN A 60 -2.57 18.97 -3.44
N PHE A 61 -3.71 18.41 -3.02
CA PHE A 61 -4.87 19.19 -2.59
C PHE A 61 -4.54 20.08 -1.38
N SER A 62 -3.82 19.55 -0.39
CA SER A 62 -3.39 20.29 0.81
C SER A 62 -2.44 21.46 0.49
N LEU A 63 -1.71 21.37 -0.62
CA LEU A 63 -0.83 22.42 -1.12
C LEU A 63 -1.52 23.37 -2.12
N SER A 64 -2.76 23.06 -2.52
CA SER A 64 -3.55 23.89 -3.41
C SER A 64 -4.27 25.00 -2.64
N SER A 65 -4.71 26.04 -3.35
CA SER A 65 -5.58 27.09 -2.79
C SER A 65 -7.06 26.68 -2.74
N SER A 66 -7.40 25.49 -3.24
CA SER A 66 -8.78 25.01 -3.28
C SER A 66 -9.22 24.55 -1.88
N SER A 67 -10.39 25.01 -1.44
CA SER A 67 -10.95 24.66 -0.13
C SER A 67 -11.86 23.43 -0.15
N VAL A 68 -12.19 22.91 -1.34
CA VAL A 68 -13.11 21.79 -1.53
C VAL A 68 -12.60 20.86 -2.63
N PHE A 69 -12.72 19.56 -2.43
CA PHE A 69 -12.59 18.56 -3.50
C PHE A 69 -13.73 18.76 -4.49
N SER A 70 -13.43 19.32 -5.66
CA SER A 70 -14.40 19.53 -6.72
C SER A 70 -14.12 18.61 -7.90
N ARG A 71 -15.16 17.96 -8.43
CA ARG A 71 -15.10 17.16 -9.67
C ARG A 71 -15.17 18.00 -10.94
N THR A 72 -15.61 19.25 -10.82
CA THR A 72 -15.87 20.13 -11.96
C THR A 72 -14.86 21.26 -12.08
N ASP A 73 -13.91 21.35 -11.13
CA ASP A 73 -12.90 22.39 -11.13
C ASP A 73 -11.71 21.94 -11.98
N MET A 74 -11.65 22.41 -13.23
CA MET A 74 -10.58 22.06 -14.18
C MET A 74 -9.18 22.49 -13.70
N VAL A 75 -9.10 23.34 -12.66
CA VAL A 75 -7.84 23.80 -12.06
C VAL A 75 -7.29 22.80 -11.03
N THR A 76 -8.16 22.05 -10.35
CA THR A 76 -7.79 21.14 -9.24
C THR A 76 -8.57 19.83 -9.33
N ASP A 77 -8.62 19.24 -10.54
CA ASP A 77 -9.30 17.97 -10.78
C ASP A 77 -8.55 16.82 -10.10
N SER A 78 -8.88 16.63 -8.82
CA SER A 78 -8.23 15.66 -7.94
C SER A 78 -8.58 14.23 -8.33
N GLU A 79 -9.73 14.02 -8.97
CA GLU A 79 -10.17 12.71 -9.45
C GLU A 79 -9.34 12.30 -10.67
N ASN A 80 -9.19 13.19 -11.65
CA ASN A 80 -8.32 12.93 -12.79
C ASN A 80 -6.85 12.80 -12.39
N PHE A 81 -6.38 13.58 -11.42
CA PHE A 81 -5.01 13.44 -10.91
C PHE A 81 -4.79 12.06 -10.25
N TYR A 82 -5.73 11.61 -9.42
CA TYR A 82 -5.68 10.28 -8.82
C TYR A 82 -5.62 9.18 -9.88
N HIS A 83 -6.54 9.20 -10.85
CA HIS A 83 -6.58 8.20 -11.92
C HIS A 83 -5.33 8.25 -12.79
N SER A 84 -4.81 9.44 -13.13
CA SER A 84 -3.57 9.57 -13.91
C SER A 84 -2.37 8.93 -13.22
N ILE A 85 -2.24 9.09 -11.90
CA ILE A 85 -1.18 8.40 -11.14
C ILE A 85 -1.43 6.90 -11.11
N LEU A 86 -2.68 6.48 -10.91
CA LEU A 86 -3.02 5.06 -10.83
C LEU A 86 -2.74 4.36 -12.16
N ASP A 87 -3.11 4.97 -13.28
CA ASP A 87 -2.86 4.51 -14.64
C ASP A 87 -1.35 4.34 -14.87
N LEU A 88 -0.54 5.33 -14.50
CA LEU A 88 0.93 5.22 -14.55
C LEU A 88 1.47 4.05 -13.70
N LEU A 89 0.91 3.84 -12.51
CA LEU A 89 1.35 2.76 -11.62
C LEU A 89 0.85 1.38 -12.10
N GLU A 90 -0.19 1.33 -12.92
CA GLU A 90 -0.79 0.11 -13.46
C GLU A 90 -0.32 -0.21 -14.88
N ASP A 91 0.41 0.70 -15.51
CA ASP A 91 1.02 0.51 -16.83
C ASP A 91 1.96 -0.72 -16.83
N PRO A 92 1.68 -1.74 -17.67
CA PRO A 92 2.54 -2.91 -17.78
C PRO A 92 3.95 -2.59 -18.29
N ASP A 93 4.10 -1.56 -19.13
CA ASP A 93 5.38 -1.17 -19.72
C ASP A 93 6.32 -0.55 -18.68
N GLU A 94 5.75 0.06 -17.62
CA GLU A 94 6.49 0.69 -16.53
C GLU A 94 6.66 -0.21 -15.29
N SER A 95 6.27 -1.48 -15.41
CA SER A 95 6.19 -2.41 -14.27
C SER A 95 7.50 -2.56 -13.48
N GLU A 96 8.66 -2.50 -14.14
CA GLU A 96 9.96 -2.59 -13.48
C GLU A 96 10.21 -1.41 -12.53
N GLU A 97 9.95 -0.18 -12.98
CA GLU A 97 10.14 1.03 -12.19
C GLU A 97 9.09 1.14 -11.08
N VAL A 98 7.85 0.73 -11.36
CA VAL A 98 6.79 0.62 -10.35
C VAL A 98 7.20 -0.35 -9.23
N VAL A 99 7.76 -1.52 -9.55
CA VAL A 99 8.21 -2.49 -8.54
C VAL A 99 9.33 -1.91 -7.67
N LYS A 100 10.31 -1.20 -8.28
CA LYS A 100 11.37 -0.49 -7.54
C LYS A 100 10.78 0.57 -6.61
N LEU A 101 9.81 1.35 -7.08
CA LEU A 101 9.12 2.37 -6.31
C LEU A 101 8.34 1.75 -5.13
N MET A 102 7.53 0.72 -5.36
CA MET A 102 6.75 0.05 -4.32
C MET A 102 7.64 -0.60 -3.24
N THR A 103 8.79 -1.14 -3.66
CA THR A 103 9.77 -1.73 -2.74
C THR A 103 10.41 -0.66 -1.85
N TRP A 104 10.80 0.47 -2.45
CA TRP A 104 11.31 1.63 -1.71
C TRP A 104 10.30 2.14 -0.66
N TRP A 105 9.03 2.27 -1.06
CA TRP A 105 7.95 2.69 -0.18
C TRP A 105 7.68 1.70 0.96
N THR A 106 7.61 0.41 0.65
CA THR A 106 7.36 -0.64 1.64
C THR A 106 8.47 -0.68 2.69
N HIS A 107 9.74 -0.56 2.29
CA HIS A 107 10.85 -0.53 3.23
C HIS A 107 10.82 0.70 4.16
N ARG A 108 10.39 1.85 3.66
CA ARG A 108 10.35 3.11 4.43
C ARG A 108 9.19 3.17 5.42
N VAL A 109 8.03 2.62 5.05
CA VAL A 109 6.81 2.66 5.87
C VAL A 109 6.67 1.44 6.77
N PHE A 110 7.10 0.27 6.29
CA PHE A 110 6.96 -1.00 6.99
C PHE A 110 8.31 -1.71 7.17
N PRO A 111 9.24 -1.17 7.99
CA PRO A 111 10.57 -1.77 8.18
C PRO A 111 10.53 -3.19 8.76
N ASN A 112 9.43 -3.59 9.40
CA ASN A 112 9.24 -4.90 10.00
C ASN A 112 8.37 -5.87 9.17
N SER A 113 7.88 -5.50 7.98
CA SER A 113 6.99 -6.37 7.20
C SER A 113 7.70 -7.58 6.60
N SER A 114 9.00 -7.47 6.32
CA SER A 114 9.85 -8.55 5.82
C SER A 114 10.17 -9.62 6.87
N SER A 115 10.10 -9.31 8.17
CA SER A 115 10.43 -10.25 9.25
C SER A 115 9.22 -11.01 9.81
N ALA A 116 8.00 -10.65 9.41
CA ALA A 116 6.76 -11.22 9.96
C ALA A 116 6.17 -12.35 9.08
N GLN A 117 6.98 -13.29 8.59
CA GLN A 117 6.45 -14.61 8.27
C GLN A 117 6.10 -15.29 9.59
N ARG A 118 4.83 -15.18 10.03
CA ARG A 118 4.32 -16.04 11.11
C ARG A 118 4.47 -17.48 10.64
N ASN A 119 5.49 -18.17 11.14
CA ASN A 119 5.60 -19.60 11.02
C ASN A 119 4.38 -20.22 11.69
N VAL A 120 3.39 -20.61 10.88
CA VAL A 120 2.22 -21.33 11.38
C VAL A 120 2.74 -22.64 11.94
N SER A 121 2.60 -22.81 13.26
CA SER A 121 2.99 -24.07 13.94
C SER A 121 2.37 -25.26 13.19
N LYS A 122 3.18 -26.30 12.95
CA LYS A 122 2.76 -27.52 12.23
C LYS A 122 1.49 -28.14 12.82
N ASN A 123 1.25 -27.93 14.11
CA ASN A 123 0.11 -28.49 14.85
C ASN A 123 -1.08 -27.52 14.98
N SER A 124 -1.03 -26.33 14.38
CA SER A 124 -2.13 -25.37 14.50
C SER A 124 -3.40 -25.90 13.81
N ALA A 125 -4.57 -25.47 14.32
CA ALA A 125 -5.85 -25.77 13.70
C ALA A 125 -5.89 -25.37 12.21
N LEU A 126 -5.21 -24.29 11.84
CA LEU A 126 -5.15 -23.82 10.45
C LEU A 126 -4.39 -24.78 9.52
N SER A 127 -3.32 -25.43 10.02
CA SER A 127 -2.60 -26.46 9.26
C SER A 127 -3.49 -27.68 9.03
N LYS A 128 -4.20 -28.13 10.07
CA LYS A 128 -5.14 -29.26 9.98
C LYS A 128 -6.31 -28.98 9.03
N ILE A 129 -6.83 -27.75 9.04
CA ILE A 129 -7.90 -27.33 8.12
C ILE A 129 -7.41 -27.35 6.67
N ARG A 130 -6.22 -26.79 6.40
CA ARG A 130 -5.61 -26.80 5.05
C ARG A 130 -5.36 -28.21 4.53
N GLU A 131 -4.84 -29.09 5.39
CA GLU A 131 -4.62 -30.50 5.05
C GLU A 131 -5.93 -31.22 4.70
N LYS A 132 -6.99 -31.00 5.48
CA LYS A 132 -8.33 -31.54 5.18
C LYS A 132 -8.88 -31.00 3.85
N CYS A 133 -8.75 -29.70 3.57
CA CYS A 133 -9.19 -29.12 2.30
C CYS A 133 -8.41 -29.67 1.10
N ALA A 134 -7.09 -29.85 1.22
CA ALA A 134 -6.26 -30.42 0.18
C ALA A 134 -6.61 -31.89 -0.10
N ALA A 135 -6.86 -32.69 0.95
CA ALA A 135 -7.29 -34.07 0.81
C ALA A 135 -8.64 -34.18 0.07
N LEU A 136 -9.61 -33.32 0.40
CA LEU A 136 -10.91 -33.28 -0.26
C LEU A 136 -10.81 -32.89 -1.74
N GLN A 137 -9.94 -31.95 -2.08
CA GLN A 137 -9.67 -31.57 -3.48
C GLN A 137 -8.98 -32.69 -4.28
N ALA A 138 -8.05 -33.42 -3.66
CA ALA A 138 -7.42 -34.58 -4.28
C ALA A 138 -8.41 -35.71 -4.54
N THR A 139 -9.31 -36.01 -3.60
CA THR A 139 -10.36 -37.02 -3.78
C THR A 139 -11.40 -36.62 -4.84
N ALA A 140 -11.76 -35.33 -4.91
CA ALA A 140 -12.69 -34.83 -5.92
C ALA A 140 -12.08 -34.90 -7.34
N SER A 141 -10.78 -34.64 -7.48
CA SER A 141 -10.07 -34.73 -8.76
C SER A 141 -9.87 -36.18 -9.22
N ALA A 142 -9.75 -37.13 -8.28
CA ALA A 142 -9.62 -38.55 -8.57
C ALA A 142 -10.94 -39.23 -8.95
N GLY A 143 -12.10 -38.64 -8.62
CA GLY A 143 -13.43 -39.18 -8.96
C GLY A 143 -13.99 -38.72 -10.31
N ILE A 144 -13.24 -37.93 -11.08
CA ILE A 144 -13.64 -37.38 -12.39
C ILE A 144 -12.89 -38.07 -13.56
N ASN A 145 -11.94 -38.96 -13.27
CA ASN A 145 -11.35 -39.90 -14.24
C ASN A 145 -12.02 -41.27 -14.11
#